data_AF-A0A522XN98-F1
#
_entry.id   AF-A0A522XN98-F1
#
_cell.length_a   1.000
_cell.length_b   1.000
_cell.length_c   1.000
_cell.angle_alpha   90.00
_cell.angle_beta   90.00
_cell.angle_gamma   90.00
#
_symmetry.space_group_name_H-M   'P 1'
#
loop_
_entity.id
_entity.type
_entity.pdbx_description
1 polymer ?
#
loop_
_entity_poly.entity_id
_entity_poly.type
_entity_poly.pdbx_seq_one_letter_code
_entity_poly.pdbx_strand_id
1 'polypeptide(L)'
;MAHAIPQIELPESLAEHLKTFSTFFPDKVRFDEDTHSVEVTETLPFELRVSMSYLKIVTDIQDVMENLELVLSDLAAIATYPPANAREGERRYFLLTKLFFYELLRIRDAFPRFLKRMEEDGLMSKDGRHASRKLIDEQLSEHYLIRNVYLHGHSFPRSDAEFDLSLISMASECGYEPKLVPLNGDDPKEYPHVLQSLATKRREGLIKIASDMVAFCQSIINTTAIWVSHHHFPGESASET
;
A
#
# COMPACT_ATOMS: atom_id res chain seq x y z
N MET A 1 -16.12 11.46 -1.74
CA MET A 1 -16.13 10.58 -0.54
C MET A 1 -14.99 11.01 0.35
N ALA A 2 -15.13 10.96 1.68
CA ALA A 2 -14.00 11.15 2.57
C ALA A 2 -13.13 9.90 2.55
N HIS A 3 -11.82 10.05 2.33
CA HIS A 3 -10.87 8.94 2.38
C HIS A 3 -10.73 8.43 3.83
N ALA A 4 -10.74 7.11 4.01
CA ALA A 4 -10.47 6.47 5.29
C ALA A 4 -8.97 6.30 5.54
N ILE A 5 -8.17 6.20 4.47
CA ILE A 5 -6.72 6.11 4.49
C ILE A 5 -6.16 7.51 4.16
N PRO A 6 -5.18 8.01 4.94
CA PRO A 6 -4.50 9.26 4.61
C PRO A 6 -3.83 9.20 3.23
N GLN A 7 -3.84 10.30 2.49
CA GLN A 7 -3.10 10.40 1.24
C GLN A 7 -1.65 10.83 1.50
N ILE A 8 -0.75 10.40 0.61
CA ILE A 8 0.63 10.89 0.60
C ILE A 8 0.64 12.33 0.10
N GLU A 9 1.29 13.21 0.86
CA GLU A 9 1.50 14.60 0.51
C GLU A 9 2.91 14.79 -0.08
N LEU A 10 2.97 15.44 -1.24
CA LEU A 10 4.24 15.81 -1.87
C LEU A 10 4.78 17.10 -1.24
N PRO A 11 6.00 17.09 -0.66
CA PRO A 11 6.64 18.30 -0.15
C PRO A 11 6.78 19.36 -1.25
N GLU A 12 6.57 20.63 -0.88
CA GLU A 12 6.58 21.75 -1.83
C GLU A 12 7.89 21.83 -2.63
N SER A 13 9.04 21.55 -2.00
CA SER A 13 10.34 21.59 -2.67
C SER A 13 10.44 20.58 -3.83
N LEU A 14 9.90 19.36 -3.67
CA LEU A 14 9.86 18.37 -4.74
C LEU A 14 8.86 18.79 -5.83
N ALA A 15 7.72 19.34 -5.44
CA ALA A 15 6.71 19.83 -6.37
C ALA A 15 7.22 21.00 -7.23
N GLU A 16 8.00 21.91 -6.66
CA GLU A 16 8.62 23.02 -7.39
C GLU A 16 9.62 22.54 -8.45
N HIS A 17 10.48 21.58 -8.12
CA HIS A 17 11.38 20.98 -9.11
C HIS A 17 10.62 20.32 -10.26
N LEU A 18 9.52 19.62 -9.96
CA LEU A 18 8.67 19.01 -11.00
C LEU A 18 8.02 20.03 -11.94
N LYS A 19 7.74 21.27 -11.50
CA LYS A 19 7.21 22.33 -12.38
C LYS A 19 8.22 22.71 -13.47
N THR A 20 9.52 22.61 -13.17
CA THR A 20 10.60 22.87 -14.15
C THR A 20 10.67 21.80 -15.24
N PHE A 21 10.00 20.66 -15.07
CA PHE A 21 9.95 19.60 -16.07
C PHE A 21 9.38 20.07 -17.41
N SER A 22 8.34 20.89 -17.38
CA SER A 22 7.72 21.47 -18.58
C SER A 22 8.69 22.32 -19.41
N THR A 23 9.67 22.96 -18.76
CA THR A 23 10.74 23.73 -19.42
C THR A 23 11.87 22.86 -19.97
N PHE A 24 11.99 21.61 -19.51
CA PHE A 24 12.96 20.64 -20.02
C PHE A 24 12.42 19.81 -21.20
N PHE A 25 11.10 19.64 -21.30
CA PHE A 25 10.49 18.64 -22.19
C PHE A 25 10.53 18.93 -23.71
N PRO A 26 10.31 20.15 -24.21
CA PRO A 26 10.15 20.37 -25.66
C PRO A 26 11.44 20.14 -26.47
N ASP A 27 12.59 20.49 -25.90
CA ASP A 27 13.85 20.57 -26.64
C ASP A 27 14.85 19.47 -26.25
N LYS A 28 14.59 18.73 -25.16
CA LYS A 28 15.56 17.77 -24.57
C LYS A 28 15.05 16.34 -24.51
N VAL A 29 13.96 16.06 -25.20
CA VAL A 29 13.34 14.75 -25.24
C VAL A 29 13.06 14.40 -26.68
N ARG A 30 13.60 13.28 -27.14
CA ARG A 30 13.38 12.74 -28.48
C ARG A 30 12.56 11.47 -28.37
N PHE A 31 11.49 11.41 -29.15
CA PHE A 31 10.77 10.16 -29.33
C PHE A 31 11.56 9.28 -30.29
N ASP A 32 11.88 8.07 -29.86
CA ASP A 32 12.41 7.04 -30.74
C ASP A 32 11.24 6.25 -31.34
N GLU A 33 11.02 6.45 -32.63
CA GLU A 33 9.94 5.80 -33.38
C GLU A 33 10.12 4.28 -33.49
N ASP A 34 11.37 3.77 -33.42
CA ASP A 34 11.66 2.35 -33.58
C ASP A 34 11.38 1.56 -32.30
N THR A 35 11.70 2.13 -31.13
CA THR A 35 11.49 1.49 -29.83
C THR A 35 10.20 1.93 -29.14
N HIS A 36 9.48 2.89 -29.72
CA HIS A 36 8.35 3.59 -29.10
C HIS A 36 8.69 4.11 -27.69
N SER A 37 9.93 4.56 -27.52
CA SER A 37 10.43 5.03 -26.24
C SER A 37 10.76 6.52 -26.29
N VAL A 38 10.84 7.11 -25.11
CA VAL A 38 11.13 8.52 -24.92
C VAL A 38 12.55 8.62 -24.40
N GLU A 39 13.47 9.10 -25.23
CA GLU A 39 14.87 9.30 -24.88
C GLU A 39 15.11 10.75 -24.44
N VAL A 40 15.75 10.94 -23.29
CA VAL A 40 16.19 12.27 -22.87
C VAL A 40 17.55 12.55 -23.52
N THR A 41 17.64 13.60 -24.32
CA THR A 41 18.83 13.93 -25.11
C THR A 41 19.93 14.61 -24.30
N GLU A 42 19.62 15.04 -23.08
CA GLU A 42 20.57 15.68 -22.16
C GLU A 42 20.43 15.12 -20.74
N THR A 43 21.50 15.23 -19.95
CA THR A 43 21.49 14.83 -18.53
C THR A 43 20.54 15.72 -17.74
N LEU A 44 19.52 15.13 -17.12
CA LEU A 44 18.58 15.85 -16.26
C LEU A 44 19.31 16.44 -15.03
N PRO A 45 18.96 17.66 -14.58
CA PRO A 45 19.42 18.22 -13.32
C PRO A 45 19.22 17.24 -12.17
N PHE A 46 20.13 17.29 -11.22
CA PHE A 46 20.14 16.39 -10.08
C PHE A 46 18.81 16.42 -9.31
N GLU A 47 18.32 17.61 -8.99
CA GLU A 47 17.09 17.86 -8.25
C GLU A 47 15.86 17.30 -8.98
N LEU A 48 15.86 17.40 -10.32
CA LEU A 48 14.78 16.89 -11.15
C LEU A 48 14.80 15.36 -11.21
N ARG A 49 15.98 14.73 -11.32
CA ARG A 49 16.12 13.26 -11.25
C ARG A 49 15.60 12.71 -9.92
N VAL A 50 16.02 13.32 -8.81
CA VAL A 50 15.53 12.92 -7.48
C VAL A 50 14.02 13.08 -7.41
N SER A 51 13.49 14.26 -7.77
CA SER A 51 12.05 14.54 -7.67
C SER A 51 11.21 13.59 -8.54
N MET A 52 11.67 13.25 -9.75
CA MET A 52 11.03 12.26 -10.61
C MET A 52 11.04 10.85 -10.02
N SER A 53 12.17 10.42 -9.46
CA SER A 53 12.27 9.09 -8.84
C SER A 53 11.37 8.95 -7.61
N TYR A 54 11.18 10.04 -6.84
CA TYR A 54 10.22 10.07 -5.75
C TYR A 54 8.76 10.16 -6.21
N LEU A 55 8.46 10.95 -7.24
CA LEU A 55 7.11 10.98 -7.83
C LEU A 55 6.67 9.58 -8.29
N LYS A 56 7.58 8.81 -8.86
CA LYS A 56 7.32 7.43 -9.30
C LYS A 56 6.99 6.48 -8.14
N ILE A 57 7.65 6.59 -6.99
CA ILE A 57 7.27 5.75 -5.83
C ILE A 57 5.98 6.25 -5.17
N VAL A 58 5.75 7.57 -5.11
CA VAL A 58 4.50 8.15 -4.61
C VAL A 58 3.31 7.63 -5.40
N THR A 59 3.40 7.65 -6.73
CA THR A 59 2.35 7.11 -7.62
C THR A 59 2.17 5.60 -7.42
N ASP A 60 3.25 4.82 -7.40
CA ASP A 60 3.18 3.37 -7.10
C ASP A 60 2.45 3.08 -5.77
N ILE A 61 2.64 3.91 -4.72
CA ILE A 61 2.01 3.73 -3.41
C ILE A 61 0.56 4.24 -3.42
N GLN A 62 0.28 5.39 -4.03
CA GLN A 62 -1.07 5.96 -4.12
C GLN A 62 -2.02 5.00 -4.84
N ASP A 63 -1.60 4.37 -5.94
CA ASP A 63 -2.37 3.33 -6.63
C ASP A 63 -2.75 2.17 -5.68
N VAL A 64 -1.83 1.77 -4.79
CA VAL A 64 -2.13 0.75 -3.78
C VAL A 64 -3.13 1.29 -2.77
N MET A 65 -2.97 2.52 -2.27
CA MET A 65 -3.89 3.12 -1.30
C MET A 65 -5.31 3.22 -1.85
N GLU A 66 -5.48 3.61 -3.11
CA GLU A 66 -6.77 3.65 -3.78
C GLU A 66 -7.43 2.26 -3.84
N ASN A 67 -6.64 1.22 -4.17
CA ASN A 67 -7.15 -0.16 -4.14
C ASN A 67 -7.53 -0.62 -2.73
N LEU A 68 -6.76 -0.24 -1.70
CA LEU A 68 -7.10 -0.55 -0.31
C LEU A 68 -8.39 0.15 0.12
N GLU A 69 -8.64 1.39 -0.31
CA GLU A 69 -9.89 2.10 -0.06
C GLU A 69 -11.11 1.37 -0.65
N LEU A 70 -10.98 0.82 -1.88
CA LEU A 70 -12.03 0.01 -2.48
C LEU A 70 -12.35 -1.21 -1.60
N VAL A 71 -11.32 -1.91 -1.14
CA VAL A 71 -11.49 -3.08 -0.25
C VAL A 71 -12.14 -2.70 1.08
N LEU A 72 -11.75 -1.57 1.69
CA LEU A 72 -12.33 -1.09 2.94
C LEU A 72 -13.77 -0.61 2.79
N SER A 73 -14.10 -0.02 1.64
CA SER A 73 -15.46 0.37 1.26
C SER A 73 -16.34 -0.86 1.11
N ASP A 74 -15.86 -1.90 0.42
CA ASP A 74 -16.58 -3.16 0.28
C ASP A 74 -16.75 -3.88 1.63
N LEU A 75 -15.75 -3.82 2.52
CA LEU A 75 -15.89 -4.31 3.90
C LEU A 75 -16.98 -3.56 4.68
N ALA A 76 -17.09 -2.24 4.50
CA ALA A 76 -18.17 -1.46 5.11
C ALA A 76 -19.54 -1.81 4.50
N ALA A 77 -19.58 -2.07 3.20
CA ALA A 77 -20.79 -2.45 2.49
C ALA A 77 -21.32 -3.81 2.98
N ILE A 78 -20.46 -4.83 3.12
CA ILE A 78 -20.90 -6.13 3.66
C ILE A 78 -21.33 -6.05 5.13
N ALA A 79 -20.79 -5.09 5.89
CA ALA A 79 -21.19 -4.87 7.27
C ALA A 79 -22.59 -4.25 7.36
N THR A 80 -22.91 -3.35 6.44
CA THR A 80 -24.19 -2.61 6.41
C THR A 80 -25.29 -3.42 5.74
N TYR A 81 -24.95 -4.15 4.67
CA TYR A 81 -25.86 -4.93 3.85
C TYR A 81 -25.32 -6.36 3.69
N PRO A 82 -25.36 -7.18 4.76
CA PRO A 82 -24.84 -8.53 4.70
C PRO A 82 -25.65 -9.37 3.69
N PRO A 83 -24.98 -10.22 2.87
CA PRO A 83 -25.68 -11.11 1.94
C PRO A 83 -26.67 -12.01 2.65
N ALA A 84 -27.82 -12.31 2.05
CA ALA A 84 -28.80 -13.21 2.66
C ALA A 84 -28.23 -14.63 2.92
N ASN A 85 -27.28 -15.06 2.09
CA ASN A 85 -26.60 -16.33 2.23
C ASN A 85 -25.35 -16.20 3.11
N ALA A 86 -25.35 -16.89 4.26
CA ALA A 86 -24.25 -16.85 5.21
C ALA A 86 -22.88 -17.23 4.62
N ARG A 87 -22.87 -18.25 3.76
CA ARG A 87 -21.67 -18.74 3.06
C ARG A 87 -21.09 -17.69 2.12
N GLU A 88 -21.95 -16.94 1.44
CA GLU A 88 -21.52 -15.87 0.55
C GLU A 88 -20.85 -14.75 1.33
N GLY A 89 -21.46 -14.32 2.45
CA GLY A 89 -20.85 -13.27 3.28
C GLY A 89 -19.55 -13.70 3.95
N GLU A 90 -19.44 -14.94 4.44
CA GLU A 90 -18.18 -15.48 4.97
C GLU A 90 -17.07 -15.46 3.90
N ARG A 91 -17.37 -15.98 2.70
CA ARG A 91 -16.41 -16.00 1.59
C ARG A 91 -15.97 -14.59 1.19
N ARG A 92 -16.89 -13.64 1.10
CA ARG A 92 -16.58 -12.23 0.79
C ARG A 92 -15.72 -11.59 1.87
N TYR A 93 -16.04 -11.79 3.15
CA TYR A 93 -15.25 -11.27 4.27
C TYR A 93 -13.78 -11.74 4.21
N PHE A 94 -13.56 -13.04 4.05
CA PHE A 94 -12.20 -13.59 3.95
C PHE A 94 -11.49 -13.17 2.66
N LEU A 95 -12.21 -13.10 1.54
CA LEU A 95 -11.64 -12.65 0.27
C LEU A 95 -11.15 -11.20 0.37
N LEU A 96 -11.98 -10.28 0.87
CA LEU A 96 -11.63 -8.87 1.03
C LEU A 96 -10.44 -8.70 1.99
N THR A 97 -10.43 -9.43 3.10
CA THR A 97 -9.30 -9.42 4.04
C THR A 97 -8.00 -9.89 3.36
N LYS A 98 -8.06 -10.93 2.53
CA LYS A 98 -6.89 -11.40 1.77
C LYS A 98 -6.44 -10.39 0.72
N LEU A 99 -7.38 -9.83 -0.04
CA LEU A 99 -7.11 -8.81 -1.07
C LEU A 99 -6.40 -7.59 -0.47
N PHE A 100 -6.83 -7.12 0.71
CA PHE A 100 -6.14 -6.05 1.43
C PHE A 100 -4.64 -6.36 1.60
N PHE A 101 -4.29 -7.54 2.10
CA PHE A 101 -2.88 -7.91 2.31
C PHE A 101 -2.14 -8.17 1.00
N TYR A 102 -2.81 -8.62 -0.07
CA TYR A 102 -2.18 -8.73 -1.39
C TYR A 102 -1.83 -7.38 -1.98
N GLU A 103 -2.72 -6.40 -1.88
CA GLU A 103 -2.45 -5.03 -2.31
C GLU A 103 -1.33 -4.40 -1.48
N LEU A 104 -1.35 -4.58 -0.15
CA LEU A 104 -0.28 -4.09 0.72
C LEU A 104 1.11 -4.66 0.35
N LEU A 105 1.19 -5.90 -0.15
CA LEU A 105 2.45 -6.48 -0.64
C LEU A 105 3.01 -5.78 -1.88
N ARG A 106 2.18 -5.09 -2.67
CA ARG A 106 2.67 -4.35 -3.83
C ARG A 106 3.58 -3.18 -3.43
N ILE A 107 3.38 -2.62 -2.23
CA ILE A 107 4.26 -1.58 -1.66
C ILE A 107 5.65 -2.15 -1.40
N ARG A 108 5.73 -3.38 -0.85
CA ARG A 108 7.00 -4.09 -0.70
C ARG A 108 7.74 -4.15 -2.02
N ASP A 109 7.05 -4.53 -3.09
CA ASP A 109 7.67 -4.72 -4.38
C ASP A 109 8.02 -3.37 -5.06
N ALA A 110 7.35 -2.28 -4.67
CA ALA A 110 7.66 -0.93 -5.13
C ALA A 110 9.02 -0.42 -4.61
N PHE A 111 9.38 -0.74 -3.36
CA PHE A 111 10.64 -0.27 -2.77
C PHE A 111 11.91 -0.77 -3.49
N PRO A 112 12.11 -2.08 -3.77
CA PRO A 112 13.23 -2.55 -4.55
C PRO A 112 13.27 -1.94 -5.96
N ARG A 113 12.11 -1.74 -6.61
CA ARG A 113 12.05 -1.04 -7.91
C ARG A 113 12.50 0.41 -7.80
N PHE A 114 12.07 1.10 -6.75
CA PHE A 114 12.50 2.46 -6.45
C PHE A 114 14.01 2.54 -6.19
N LEU A 115 14.56 1.69 -5.31
CA LEU A 115 15.99 1.71 -5.00
C LEU A 115 16.86 1.33 -6.21
N LYS A 116 16.38 0.41 -7.06
CA LYS A 116 17.05 0.08 -8.33
C LYS A 116 17.06 1.27 -9.29
N ARG A 117 15.96 2.02 -9.40
CA ARG A 117 15.90 3.27 -10.20
C ARG A 117 16.87 4.32 -9.66
N MET A 118 16.95 4.49 -8.34
CA MET A 118 17.94 5.40 -7.72
C MET A 118 19.39 5.02 -8.06
N GLU A 119 19.70 3.73 -8.16
CA GLU A 119 21.02 3.26 -8.61
C GLU A 119 21.25 3.56 -10.11
N GLU A 120 20.26 3.24 -10.96
CA GLU A 120 20.33 3.47 -12.42
C GLU A 120 20.45 4.96 -12.76
N ASP A 121 19.79 5.83 -12.01
CA ASP A 121 19.86 7.30 -12.17
C ASP A 121 21.17 7.90 -11.60
N GLY A 122 22.06 7.08 -11.02
CA GLY A 122 23.31 7.51 -10.40
C GLY A 122 23.14 8.25 -9.07
N LEU A 123 21.97 8.14 -8.43
CA LEU A 123 21.62 8.78 -7.16
C LEU A 123 22.00 7.94 -5.95
N MET A 124 22.35 6.67 -6.17
CA MET A 124 22.67 5.71 -5.13
C MET A 124 23.74 4.73 -5.61
N SER A 125 24.70 4.38 -4.76
CA SER A 125 25.64 3.30 -5.07
C SER A 125 24.99 1.93 -4.89
N LYS A 126 25.52 0.91 -5.55
CA LYS A 126 25.06 -0.48 -5.39
C LYS A 126 25.08 -0.96 -3.93
N ASP A 127 26.10 -0.57 -3.17
CA ASP A 127 26.23 -0.88 -1.75
C ASP A 127 25.18 -0.14 -0.91
N GLY A 128 24.94 1.14 -1.24
CA GLY A 128 23.86 1.93 -0.66
C GLY A 128 22.50 1.28 -0.87
N ARG A 129 22.23 0.78 -2.08
CA ARG A 129 21.00 0.03 -2.40
C ARG A 129 20.82 -1.19 -1.52
N HIS A 130 21.88 -1.99 -1.33
CA HIS A 130 21.80 -3.19 -0.49
C HIS A 130 21.54 -2.82 0.98
N ALA A 131 22.19 -1.78 1.49
CA ALA A 131 22.00 -1.31 2.86
C ALA A 131 20.58 -0.78 3.08
N SER A 132 20.09 0.10 2.20
CA SER A 132 18.74 0.68 2.27
C SER A 132 17.66 -0.39 2.14
N ARG A 133 17.83 -1.36 1.24
CA ARG A 133 16.89 -2.48 1.11
C ARG A 133 16.76 -3.25 2.43
N LYS A 134 17.87 -3.55 3.09
CA LYS A 134 17.86 -4.27 4.37
C LYS A 134 17.10 -3.49 5.45
N LEU A 135 17.33 -2.19 5.56
CA LEU A 135 16.65 -1.33 6.53
C LEU A 135 15.13 -1.28 6.28
N ILE A 136 14.71 -1.16 5.02
CA ILE A 136 13.29 -1.14 4.65
C ILE A 136 12.65 -2.51 4.91
N ASP A 137 13.31 -3.61 4.53
CA ASP A 137 12.82 -4.96 4.78
C ASP A 137 12.67 -5.25 6.30
N GLU A 138 13.58 -4.75 7.13
CA GLU A 138 13.50 -4.84 8.60
C GLU A 138 12.29 -4.09 9.15
N GLN A 139 12.03 -2.85 8.71
CA GLN A 139 10.87 -2.08 9.19
C GLN A 139 9.54 -2.68 8.73
N LEU A 140 9.49 -3.24 7.51
CA LEU A 140 8.28 -3.87 6.99
C LEU A 140 8.02 -5.27 7.58
N SER A 141 8.99 -5.85 8.31
CA SER A 141 8.90 -7.22 8.85
C SER A 141 7.70 -7.46 9.77
N GLU A 142 7.32 -6.48 10.59
CA GLU A 142 6.17 -6.58 11.49
C GLU A 142 4.85 -6.68 10.72
N HIS A 143 4.72 -5.92 9.64
CA HIS A 143 3.54 -5.96 8.78
C HIS A 143 3.45 -7.32 8.06
N TYR A 144 4.60 -7.95 7.77
CA TYR A 144 4.64 -9.30 7.22
C TYR A 144 4.29 -10.39 8.23
N LEU A 145 4.59 -10.21 9.52
CA LEU A 145 4.13 -11.14 10.56
C LEU A 145 2.60 -11.14 10.63
N ILE A 146 1.99 -9.95 10.66
CA ILE A 146 0.53 -9.79 10.60
C ILE A 146 -0.03 -10.45 9.32
N ARG A 147 0.60 -10.20 8.16
CA ARG A 147 0.21 -10.82 6.89
C ARG A 147 0.36 -12.34 6.89
N ASN A 148 1.45 -12.90 7.40
CA ASN A 148 1.69 -14.35 7.39
C ASN A 148 0.69 -15.08 8.26
N VAL A 149 0.31 -14.44 9.37
CA VAL A 149 -0.85 -14.83 10.16
C VAL A 149 -2.08 -14.86 9.24
N TYR A 150 -2.48 -13.77 8.57
CA TYR A 150 -3.73 -13.76 7.80
C TYR A 150 -3.77 -14.50 6.44
N LEU A 151 -2.62 -14.66 5.76
CA LEU A 151 -2.56 -15.30 4.43
C LEU A 151 -2.18 -16.79 4.49
N HIS A 152 -1.34 -17.21 5.44
CA HIS A 152 -0.68 -18.53 5.41
C HIS A 152 -0.92 -19.41 6.62
N GLY A 153 -1.18 -18.83 7.80
CA GLY A 153 -1.74 -19.66 8.86
C GLY A 153 -3.16 -20.06 8.42
N HIS A 154 -3.56 -21.27 8.76
CA HIS A 154 -4.72 -21.96 8.22
C HIS A 154 -5.99 -21.10 8.01
N SER A 155 -6.77 -21.50 7.00
CA SER A 155 -8.14 -21.07 6.67
C SER A 155 -9.17 -21.29 7.79
N PHE A 156 -8.70 -21.54 9.02
CA PHE A 156 -9.53 -21.73 10.19
C PHE A 156 -9.73 -20.38 10.91
N PRO A 157 -10.91 -20.18 11.48
CA PRO A 157 -11.26 -18.98 12.23
C PRO A 157 -10.32 -18.74 13.41
N ARG A 158 -9.94 -17.48 13.63
CA ARG A 158 -8.87 -17.11 14.58
C ARG A 158 -9.35 -16.29 15.76
N SER A 159 -10.59 -15.89 15.71
CA SER A 159 -11.32 -15.39 16.85
C SER A 159 -12.56 -16.24 17.00
N ASP A 160 -13.07 -16.31 18.22
CA ASP A 160 -14.34 -16.96 18.52
C ASP A 160 -15.43 -16.46 17.55
N ALA A 161 -15.46 -15.15 17.30
CA ALA A 161 -16.39 -14.55 16.35
C ALA A 161 -16.22 -15.05 14.90
N GLU A 162 -14.98 -15.20 14.41
CA GLU A 162 -14.75 -15.79 13.08
C GLU A 162 -15.19 -17.27 13.06
N PHE A 163 -15.06 -17.97 14.19
CA PHE A 163 -15.48 -19.37 14.31
C PHE A 163 -16.98 -19.51 14.30
N ASP A 164 -17.66 -18.61 14.99
CA ASP A 164 -19.11 -18.49 14.97
C ASP A 164 -19.61 -18.21 13.55
N LEU A 165 -18.94 -17.33 12.79
CA LEU A 165 -19.29 -17.06 11.40
C LEU A 165 -19.17 -18.32 10.52
N SER A 166 -18.08 -19.08 10.67
CA SER A 166 -17.89 -20.35 9.95
C SER A 166 -18.91 -21.42 10.36
N LEU A 167 -19.24 -21.52 11.64
CA LEU A 167 -20.28 -22.44 12.12
C LEU A 167 -21.67 -22.11 11.55
N ILE A 168 -22.03 -20.83 11.54
CA ILE A 168 -23.29 -20.33 10.97
C ILE A 168 -23.37 -20.64 9.47
N SER A 169 -22.27 -20.42 8.75
CA SER A 169 -22.14 -20.75 7.33
C SER A 169 -22.34 -22.25 7.07
N MET A 170 -21.68 -23.11 7.85
CA MET A 170 -21.84 -24.57 7.76
C MET A 170 -23.26 -25.04 8.11
N ALA A 171 -23.89 -24.46 9.13
CA ALA A 171 -25.26 -24.78 9.51
C ALA A 171 -26.24 -24.46 8.36
N SER A 172 -26.07 -23.30 7.72
CA SER A 172 -26.82 -22.90 6.53
C SER A 172 -26.63 -23.88 5.36
N GLU A 173 -25.40 -24.35 5.10
CA GLU A 173 -25.14 -25.35 4.05
C GLU A 173 -25.87 -26.68 4.28
N CYS A 174 -26.06 -27.06 5.55
CA CYS A 174 -26.78 -28.27 5.95
C CYS A 174 -28.32 -28.08 6.00
N GLY A 175 -28.83 -26.92 5.60
CA GLY A 175 -30.28 -26.64 5.58
C GLY A 175 -30.87 -26.29 6.95
N TYR A 176 -30.04 -26.06 7.96
CA TYR A 176 -30.49 -25.50 9.22
C TYR A 176 -30.72 -23.99 9.06
N GLU A 177 -31.74 -23.46 9.73
CA GLU A 177 -31.87 -22.00 9.80
C GLU A 177 -30.57 -21.43 10.39
N PRO A 178 -29.96 -20.40 9.76
CA PRO A 178 -28.72 -19.77 10.24
C PRO A 178 -28.92 -18.94 11.52
N LYS A 179 -29.86 -19.36 12.37
CA LYS A 179 -30.27 -18.70 13.60
C LYS A 179 -29.74 -19.50 14.78
N LEU A 180 -28.96 -18.77 15.58
CA LEU A 180 -28.49 -19.11 16.92
C LEU A 180 -27.30 -20.08 16.95
N VAL A 181 -26.11 -19.51 17.21
CA VAL A 181 -25.01 -20.22 17.86
C VAL A 181 -24.98 -19.73 19.31
N PRO A 182 -24.94 -20.61 20.33
CA PRO A 182 -24.60 -20.19 21.69
C PRO A 182 -23.13 -19.76 21.68
N LEU A 183 -22.90 -18.45 21.62
CA LEU A 183 -21.58 -17.86 21.48
C LEU A 183 -20.86 -17.92 22.83
N ASN A 184 -20.09 -18.96 23.14
CA ASN A 184 -19.24 -18.98 24.35
C ASN A 184 -19.92 -18.59 25.68
N GLY A 185 -21.25 -18.77 25.81
CA GLY A 185 -22.04 -18.36 26.98
C GLY A 185 -22.76 -17.00 26.88
N ASP A 186 -22.57 -16.25 25.79
CA ASP A 186 -23.32 -15.04 25.45
C ASP A 186 -24.68 -15.38 24.81
N ASP A 187 -25.58 -14.38 24.79
CA ASP A 187 -26.85 -14.45 24.08
C ASP A 187 -26.63 -14.80 22.59
N PRO A 188 -27.42 -15.72 22.04
CA PRO A 188 -27.26 -16.16 20.67
C PRO A 188 -27.52 -15.00 19.69
N LYS A 189 -26.59 -14.77 18.76
CA LYS A 189 -26.68 -13.69 17.75
C LYS A 189 -27.03 -14.25 16.39
N GLU A 190 -27.73 -13.45 15.59
CA GLU A 190 -28.05 -13.79 14.21
C GLU A 190 -26.84 -13.57 13.29
N TYR A 191 -26.77 -14.34 12.21
CA TYR A 191 -25.76 -14.23 11.16
C TYR A 191 -25.43 -12.77 10.74
N PRO A 192 -26.42 -11.92 10.38
CA PRO A 192 -26.14 -10.56 9.91
C PRO A 192 -25.37 -9.74 10.95
N HIS A 193 -25.70 -9.91 12.23
CA HIS A 193 -25.06 -9.19 13.33
C HIS A 193 -23.62 -9.66 13.55
N VAL A 194 -23.37 -10.98 13.46
CA VAL A 194 -22.00 -11.53 13.58
C VAL A 194 -21.11 -10.99 12.46
N LEU A 195 -21.59 -11.03 11.21
CA LEU A 195 -20.83 -10.52 10.06
C LEU A 195 -20.60 -9.00 10.16
N GLN A 196 -21.61 -8.22 10.55
CA GLN A 196 -21.50 -6.78 10.73
C GLN A 196 -20.41 -6.42 11.76
N SER A 197 -20.45 -7.05 12.92
CA SER A 197 -19.47 -6.81 14.00
C SER A 197 -18.04 -7.14 13.56
N LEU A 198 -17.85 -8.31 12.94
CA LEU A 198 -16.56 -8.75 12.42
C LEU A 198 -16.03 -7.82 11.34
N ALA A 199 -16.84 -7.51 10.33
CA ALA A 199 -16.43 -6.68 9.20
C ALA A 199 -16.09 -5.25 9.66
N THR A 200 -16.85 -4.69 10.61
CA THR A 200 -16.58 -3.37 11.18
C THR A 200 -15.25 -3.35 11.94
N LYS A 201 -15.06 -4.27 12.89
CA LYS A 201 -13.82 -4.36 13.68
C LYS A 201 -12.61 -4.65 12.80
N ARG A 202 -12.77 -5.52 11.80
CA ARG A 202 -11.73 -5.84 10.81
C ARG A 202 -11.34 -4.61 10.03
N ARG A 203 -12.32 -3.89 9.46
CA ARG A 203 -12.10 -2.66 8.69
C ARG A 203 -11.32 -1.62 9.51
N GLU A 204 -11.69 -1.38 10.76
CA GLU A 204 -10.98 -0.44 11.64
C GLU A 204 -9.52 -0.84 11.86
N GLY A 205 -9.26 -2.12 12.13
CA GLY A 205 -7.90 -2.63 12.26
C GLY A 205 -7.07 -2.49 10.98
N LEU A 206 -7.69 -2.72 9.82
CA LEU A 206 -7.04 -2.58 8.51
C LEU A 206 -6.74 -1.10 8.16
N ILE A 207 -7.64 -0.16 8.51
CA ILE A 207 -7.39 1.28 8.38
C ILE A 207 -6.14 1.70 9.16
N LYS A 208 -5.97 1.17 10.37
CA LYS A 208 -4.79 1.47 11.18
C LYS A 208 -3.50 0.99 10.49
N ILE A 209 -3.50 -0.25 9.99
CA ILE A 209 -2.34 -0.81 9.27
C ILE A 209 -2.00 0.02 8.03
N ALA A 210 -3.01 0.42 7.24
CA ALA A 210 -2.80 1.26 6.07
C ALA A 210 -2.26 2.65 6.45
N SER A 211 -2.81 3.26 7.50
CA SER A 211 -2.35 4.56 8.01
C SER A 211 -0.88 4.50 8.48
N ASP A 212 -0.50 3.45 9.20
CA ASP A 212 0.88 3.25 9.66
C ASP A 212 1.84 3.12 8.46
N MET A 213 1.42 2.42 7.40
CA MET A 213 2.18 2.30 6.15
C MET A 213 2.33 3.65 5.42
N VAL A 214 1.26 4.45 5.36
CA VAL A 214 1.32 5.79 4.77
C VAL A 214 2.28 6.69 5.55
N ALA A 215 2.23 6.66 6.88
CA ALA A 215 3.14 7.43 7.73
C ALA A 215 4.61 7.06 7.50
N PHE A 216 4.90 5.76 7.35
CA PHE A 216 6.24 5.28 6.99
C PHE A 216 6.68 5.84 5.63
N CYS A 217 5.84 5.75 4.61
CA CYS A 217 6.14 6.27 3.26
C CYS A 217 6.33 7.80 3.26
N GLN A 218 5.47 8.52 3.98
CA GLN A 218 5.55 9.97 4.14
C GLN A 218 6.87 10.39 4.80
N SER A 219 7.33 9.63 5.80
CA SER A 219 8.62 9.91 6.45
C SER A 219 9.78 9.83 5.45
N ILE A 220 9.79 8.81 4.59
CA ILE A 220 10.83 8.63 3.56
C ILE A 220 10.83 9.81 2.58
N ILE A 221 9.65 10.23 2.13
CA ILE A 221 9.48 11.37 1.21
C ILE A 221 9.96 12.68 1.85
N ASN A 222 9.57 12.94 3.10
CA ASN A 222 9.95 14.15 3.83
C ASN A 222 11.46 14.21 4.08
N THR A 223 12.08 13.11 4.53
CA THR A 223 13.54 13.03 4.73
C THR A 223 14.28 13.34 3.43
N THR A 224 13.75 12.93 2.30
CA THR A 224 14.36 13.19 1.00
C THR A 224 14.22 14.65 0.58
N ALA A 225 13.04 15.24 0.75
CA ALA A 225 12.84 16.65 0.46
C ALA A 225 13.82 17.54 1.24
N ILE A 226 14.10 17.18 2.50
CA ILE A 226 15.13 17.82 3.33
C ILE A 226 16.53 17.56 2.76
N TRP A 227 16.83 16.32 2.38
CA TRP A 227 18.15 16.01 1.85
C TRP A 227 18.45 16.76 0.54
N VAL A 228 17.49 16.84 -0.39
CA VAL A 228 17.61 17.57 -1.65
C VAL A 228 17.81 19.06 -1.43
N SER A 229 17.08 19.67 -0.47
CA SER A 229 17.23 21.10 -0.19
C SER A 229 18.60 21.46 0.38
N HIS A 230 19.27 20.51 1.04
CA HIS A 230 20.61 20.69 1.60
C HIS A 230 21.75 20.29 0.66
N HIS A 231 21.49 19.40 -0.30
CA HIS A 231 22.50 18.90 -1.24
C HIS A 231 22.24 19.47 -2.63
N HIS A 232 22.62 20.72 -2.85
CA HIS A 232 23.24 21.05 -4.13
C HIS A 232 24.52 20.24 -4.17
N PHE A 233 24.56 19.14 -4.93
CA PHE A 233 25.84 18.45 -5.13
C PHE A 233 26.83 19.50 -5.64
N PRO A 234 28.00 19.68 -5.00
CA PRO A 234 29.03 20.49 -5.62
C PRO A 234 29.33 19.81 -6.96
N GLY A 235 28.94 20.47 -8.04
CA GLY A 235 29.28 20.05 -9.38
C GLY A 235 30.80 19.90 -9.46
N GLU A 236 31.24 18.92 -10.24
CA GLU A 236 32.62 18.82 -10.69
C GLU A 236 33.06 20.18 -11.29
N SER A 237 33.78 20.98 -10.52
CA SER A 237 34.70 22.01 -11.03
C SER A 237 35.57 22.56 -9.89
N ALA A 238 36.54 21.76 -9.48
CA ALA A 238 37.83 22.26 -9.03
C ALA A 238 38.95 21.32 -9.51
N SER A 239 38.87 20.95 -10.79
CA SER A 239 40.02 20.51 -11.56
C SER A 239 40.02 21.32 -12.85
N GLU A 240 40.57 22.52 -12.80
CA GLU A 240 41.30 23.14 -13.90
C GLU A 240 41.96 24.44 -13.43
N THR A 241 43.30 24.39 -13.46
CA THR A 241 44.32 25.46 -13.36
C THR A 241 44.48 26.26 -12.07
#